data_AF-A0A117NMC2-F1
#
_entry.id   AF-A0A117NMC2-F1
#
_cell.length_a   1.000
_cell.length_b   1.000
_cell.length_c   1.000
_cell.angle_alpha   90.00
_cell.angle_beta   90.00
_cell.angle_gamma   90.00
#
_symmetry.space_group_name_H-M   'P 1'
#
loop_
_entity.id
_entity.type
_entity.pdbx_description
1 polymer ?
#
loop_
_entity_poly.entity_id
_entity_poly.type
_entity_poly.pdbx_seq_one_letter_code
_entity_poly.pdbx_strand_id
1 'polypeptide(L)'
;MPDLIRNDAVGGMTENVTGEIKNPLAGIPHGQLMANVTAYATEYGLEDILPLLKKGAMVAQSPAGIEGISELDDDDRRVLYEEHIRRWKHPFALYYTIVLNSISAAIRGWDQTGSNGANLTFDVQFGIPNNSPQCPDPETCKRNQWIVGFINATPYITICLLRVIFLFYIQVIF
;
A
#
# COMPACT_ATOMS: atom_id res chain seq x y z
N MET A 1 24.71 -2.42 24.06
CA MET A 1 24.49 -3.71 23.37
C MET A 1 23.05 -3.76 22.81
N PRO A 2 22.68 -2.92 21.83
CA PRO A 2 21.34 -2.93 21.20
C PRO A 2 21.19 -3.97 20.07
N ASP A 3 22.29 -4.51 19.53
CA ASP A 3 22.24 -5.39 18.35
C ASP A 3 21.71 -6.81 18.60
N LEU A 4 21.76 -7.30 19.84
CA LEU A 4 21.30 -8.67 20.15
C LEU A 4 19.78 -8.80 20.10
N ILE A 5 19.03 -7.79 20.58
CA ILE A 5 17.55 -7.82 20.57
C ILE A 5 17.00 -7.71 19.14
N ARG A 6 17.68 -6.97 18.26
CA ARG A 6 17.28 -6.85 16.85
C ARG A 6 17.42 -8.16 16.10
N ASN A 7 18.44 -8.96 16.42
CA ASN A 7 18.70 -10.21 15.72
C ASN A 7 17.75 -11.33 16.14
N ASP A 8 17.30 -11.38 17.39
CA ASP A 8 16.40 -12.43 17.88
C ASP A 8 14.94 -12.20 17.42
N ALA A 9 14.48 -10.94 17.41
CA ALA A 9 13.14 -10.60 16.91
C ALA A 9 13.01 -10.80 15.38
N VAL A 10 14.09 -10.54 14.63
CA VAL A 10 14.13 -10.79 13.18
C VAL A 10 14.32 -12.29 12.88
N GLY A 11 15.12 -13.01 13.69
CA GLY A 11 15.33 -14.45 13.56
C GLY A 11 14.05 -15.28 13.75
N GLY A 12 13.20 -14.89 14.70
CA GLY A 12 11.90 -15.54 14.93
C GLY A 12 10.86 -15.35 13.82
N MET A 13 11.00 -14.32 12.98
CA MET A 13 10.18 -14.13 11.77
C MET A 13 10.61 -15.07 10.63
N THR A 14 11.89 -15.41 10.56
CA THR A 14 12.45 -16.25 9.49
C THR A 14 12.32 -17.75 9.71
N GLU A 15 12.10 -18.21 10.96
CA GLU A 15 11.91 -19.63 11.31
C GLU A 15 10.45 -20.10 11.32
N ASN A 16 9.53 -19.30 10.78
CA ASN A 16 8.10 -19.58 10.87
C ASN A 16 7.62 -20.46 9.70
N VAL A 17 7.89 -21.77 9.80
CA VAL A 17 7.51 -22.77 8.79
C VAL A 17 5.97 -22.92 8.64
N THR A 18 5.19 -22.45 9.62
CA THR A 18 3.71 -22.49 9.63
C THR A 18 3.03 -21.17 9.25
N GLY A 19 3.78 -20.08 9.06
CA GLY A 19 3.20 -18.76 8.70
C GLY A 19 2.39 -18.08 9.80
N GLU A 20 2.46 -18.56 11.04
CA GLU A 20 1.63 -18.08 12.15
C GLU A 20 2.28 -16.88 12.83
N ILE A 21 1.73 -15.68 12.68
CA ILE A 21 2.30 -14.44 13.22
C ILE A 21 2.38 -14.52 14.75
N LYS A 22 3.57 -14.80 15.29
CA LYS A 22 3.83 -14.82 16.73
C LYS A 22 4.11 -13.39 17.22
N ASN A 23 3.48 -13.00 18.32
CA ASN A 23 3.69 -11.69 18.92
C ASN A 23 5.16 -11.54 19.38
N PRO A 24 5.95 -10.63 18.79
CA PRO A 24 7.38 -10.47 19.11
C PRO A 24 7.62 -9.94 20.54
N LEU A 25 6.60 -9.35 21.18
CA LEU A 25 6.70 -8.80 22.53
C LEU A 25 6.31 -9.79 23.63
N ALA A 26 5.69 -10.92 23.26
CA ALA A 26 5.16 -11.89 24.23
C ALA A 26 6.25 -12.59 25.07
N GLY A 27 7.50 -12.64 24.57
CA GLY A 27 8.63 -13.29 25.25
C GLY A 27 9.53 -12.37 26.08
N ILE A 28 9.29 -11.05 26.09
CA ILE A 28 10.18 -10.08 26.73
C ILE A 28 9.73 -9.83 28.17
N PRO A 29 10.61 -9.96 29.19
CA PRO A 29 10.25 -9.63 30.58
C PRO A 29 9.81 -8.18 30.74
N HIS A 30 8.82 -7.94 31.60
CA HIS A 30 8.21 -6.60 31.82
C HIS A 30 9.23 -5.47 32.02
N GLY A 31 10.24 -5.69 32.89
CA GLY A 31 11.28 -4.70 33.15
C GLY A 31 12.13 -4.38 31.92
N GLN A 32 12.43 -5.39 31.09
CA GLN A 32 13.18 -5.21 29.85
C GLN A 32 12.34 -4.52 28.78
N LEU A 33 11.04 -4.82 28.70
CA LEU A 33 10.11 -4.14 27.80
C LEU A 33 10.00 -2.64 28.12
N MET A 34 9.85 -2.28 29.40
CA MET A 34 9.78 -0.88 29.83
C MET A 34 11.09 -0.11 29.59
N ALA A 35 12.24 -0.77 29.78
CA ALA A 35 13.54 -0.20 29.47
C ALA A 35 13.69 0.05 27.95
N ASN A 36 13.28 -0.90 27.12
CA ASN A 36 13.31 -0.77 25.66
C ASN A 36 12.41 0.35 25.16
N VAL A 37 11.19 0.48 25.71
CA VAL A 37 10.25 1.57 25.36
C VAL A 37 10.83 2.93 25.75
N THR A 38 11.49 3.01 26.91
CA THR A 38 12.11 4.26 27.36
C THR A 38 13.30 4.63 26.48
N ALA A 39 14.15 3.67 26.12
CA ALA A 39 15.25 3.88 25.19
C ALA A 39 14.76 4.32 23.81
N TYR A 40 13.69 3.70 23.30
CA TYR A 40 13.04 4.08 22.05
C TYR A 40 12.50 5.51 22.09
N ALA A 41 11.82 5.88 23.18
CA ALA A 41 11.30 7.23 23.32
C ALA A 41 12.41 8.29 23.32
N THR A 42 13.52 8.03 24.02
CA THR A 42 14.68 8.95 24.04
C THR A 42 15.39 9.00 22.68
N GLU A 43 15.53 7.87 21.97
CA GLU A 43 16.18 7.81 20.65
C GLU A 43 15.43 8.64 19.59
N TYR A 44 14.09 8.58 19.59
CA TYR A 44 13.25 9.26 18.61
C TYR A 44 12.64 10.58 19.13
N GLY A 45 13.01 11.03 20.33
CA GLY A 45 12.52 12.27 20.92
C GLY A 45 11.02 12.26 21.27
N LEU A 46 10.46 11.10 21.61
CA LEU A 46 9.06 10.85 21.96
C LEU A 46 8.82 10.80 23.48
N GLU A 47 9.64 11.51 24.26
CA GLU A 47 9.59 11.47 25.72
C GLU A 47 8.29 12.08 26.28
N ASP A 48 7.67 12.99 25.54
CA ASP A 48 6.39 13.61 25.83
C ASP A 48 5.23 12.59 25.88
N ILE A 49 5.28 11.57 25.03
CA ILE A 49 4.29 10.48 24.96
C ILE A 49 4.76 9.18 25.63
N LEU A 50 5.89 9.19 26.34
CA LEU A 50 6.43 8.04 27.06
C LEU A 50 5.40 7.25 27.90
N PRO A 51 4.52 7.87 28.70
CA PRO A 51 3.53 7.11 29.47
C PRO A 51 2.53 6.36 28.57
N LEU A 52 2.15 6.93 27.43
CA LEU A 52 1.28 6.27 26.44
C LEU A 52 2.01 5.11 25.75
N LEU A 53 3.28 5.29 25.40
CA LEU A 53 4.10 4.23 24.80
C LEU A 53 4.27 3.03 25.75
N LYS A 54 4.45 3.28 27.05
CA LYS A 54 4.52 2.22 28.06
C LYS A 54 3.22 1.43 28.16
N LYS A 55 2.07 2.12 28.24
CA LYS A 55 0.74 1.49 28.22
C LYS A 55 0.52 0.67 26.95
N GLY A 56 0.82 1.25 25.78
CA GLY A 56 0.69 0.60 24.49
C GLY A 56 1.56 -0.66 24.36
N ALA A 57 2.79 -0.63 24.88
CA ALA A 57 3.67 -1.79 24.89
C ALA A 57 3.13 -2.94 25.75
N MET A 58 2.51 -2.65 26.90
CA MET A 58 1.88 -3.66 27.75
C MET A 58 0.66 -4.28 27.07
N VAL A 59 -0.20 -3.46 26.45
CA VAL A 59 -1.36 -3.94 25.68
C VAL A 59 -0.90 -4.78 24.48
N ALA A 60 0.15 -4.34 23.79
CA ALA A 60 0.71 -5.07 22.66
C ALA A 60 1.38 -6.39 23.07
N GLN A 61 1.96 -6.48 24.28
CA GLN A 61 2.52 -7.72 24.81
C GLN A 61 1.45 -8.79 25.08
N SER A 62 0.28 -8.39 25.62
CA SER A 62 -0.83 -9.32 25.88
C SER A 62 -2.18 -8.73 25.44
N PRO A 63 -2.53 -8.85 24.15
CA PRO A 63 -3.79 -8.31 23.61
C PRO A 63 -5.04 -8.96 24.20
N ALA A 64 -4.92 -10.19 24.73
CA ALA A 64 -6.02 -10.91 25.38
C ALA A 64 -6.09 -10.66 26.91
N GLY A 65 -5.06 -10.06 27.50
CA GLY A 65 -4.91 -9.84 28.94
C GLY A 65 -5.19 -8.41 29.39
N ILE A 66 -5.91 -7.62 28.59
CA ILE A 66 -6.15 -6.18 28.81
C ILE A 66 -6.76 -5.91 30.20
N GLU A 67 -7.64 -6.80 30.69
CA GLU A 67 -8.28 -6.67 32.01
C GLU A 67 -7.31 -6.82 33.19
N GLY A 68 -6.18 -7.52 33.00
CA GLY A 68 -5.20 -7.79 34.05
C GLY A 68 -4.11 -6.72 34.22
N ILE A 69 -4.10 -5.68 33.38
CA ILE A 69 -3.09 -4.61 33.43
C ILE A 69 -3.58 -3.51 34.38
N SER A 70 -2.89 -3.34 35.50
CA SER A 70 -3.24 -2.37 36.56
C SER A 70 -3.02 -0.91 36.15
N GLU A 71 -2.14 -0.70 35.17
CA GLU A 71 -1.69 0.60 34.68
C GLU A 71 -2.63 1.22 33.63
N LEU A 72 -3.61 0.44 33.14
CA LEU A 72 -4.68 0.95 32.29
C LEU A 72 -5.75 1.61 33.15
N ASP A 73 -6.18 2.80 32.74
CA ASP A 73 -7.33 3.46 33.33
C ASP A 73 -8.65 2.85 32.77
N ASP A 74 -9.77 3.13 33.43
CA ASP A 74 -11.07 2.62 32.99
C ASP A 74 -11.47 3.17 31.62
N ASP A 75 -11.07 4.40 31.30
CA ASP A 75 -11.23 4.98 29.96
C ASP A 75 -10.38 4.25 28.90
N ASP A 76 -9.14 3.86 29.23
CA ASP A 76 -8.27 3.09 28.32
C ASP A 76 -8.89 1.72 28.02
N ARG A 77 -9.40 1.03 29.07
CA ARG A 77 -10.09 -0.26 28.92
C ARG A 77 -11.33 -0.13 28.06
N ARG A 78 -12.13 0.92 28.25
CA ARG A 78 -13.34 1.18 27.46
C ARG A 78 -13.00 1.37 25.97
N VAL A 79 -11.98 2.16 25.65
CA VAL A 79 -11.57 2.41 24.25
C VAL A 79 -11.07 1.12 23.59
N LEU A 80 -10.24 0.33 24.28
CA LEU A 80 -9.73 -0.94 23.78
C LEU A 80 -10.86 -1.97 23.58
N TYR A 81 -11.83 -2.00 24.50
CA TYR A 81 -13.02 -2.84 24.35
C TYR A 81 -13.86 -2.39 23.15
N GLU A 82 -14.12 -1.08 23.01
CA GLU A 82 -14.84 -0.50 21.86
C GLU A 82 -14.16 -0.82 20.52
N GLU A 83 -12.83 -0.80 20.46
CA GLU A 83 -12.07 -1.21 19.28
C GLU A 83 -12.30 -2.69 18.96
N HIS A 84 -12.25 -3.55 19.97
CA HIS A 84 -12.48 -4.99 19.81
C HIS A 84 -13.88 -5.30 19.28
N ILE A 85 -14.91 -4.64 19.81
CA ILE A 85 -16.31 -4.84 19.40
C ILE A 85 -16.65 -4.11 18.09
N ARG A 86 -15.92 -3.03 17.74
CA ARG A 86 -16.17 -2.21 16.53
C ARG A 86 -14.94 -2.13 15.63
N ARG A 87 -14.42 -3.28 15.22
CA ARG A 87 -13.22 -3.42 14.35
C ARG A 87 -13.29 -2.63 13.03
N TRP A 88 -14.50 -2.30 12.56
CA TRP A 88 -14.75 -1.58 11.31
C TRP A 88 -15.12 -0.11 11.49
N LYS A 89 -14.93 0.46 12.69
CA LYS A 89 -15.18 1.89 12.94
C LYS A 89 -13.97 2.72 12.53
N HIS A 90 -13.83 2.97 11.23
CA HIS A 90 -12.77 3.80 10.64
C HIS A 90 -13.30 5.18 10.21
N PRO A 91 -12.43 6.20 10.07
CA PRO A 91 -12.85 7.49 9.55
C PRO A 91 -13.42 7.37 8.13
N PHE A 92 -14.50 8.10 7.84
CA PHE A 92 -15.15 8.08 6.51
C PHE A 92 -14.18 8.44 5.37
N ALA A 93 -13.19 9.30 5.65
CA ALA A 93 -12.14 9.64 4.69
C ALA A 93 -11.38 8.41 4.17
N LEU A 94 -11.13 7.39 5.01
CA LEU A 94 -10.47 6.16 4.58
C LEU A 94 -11.33 5.42 3.55
N TYR A 95 -12.61 5.19 3.85
CA TYR A 95 -13.53 4.55 2.91
C TYR A 95 -13.66 5.34 1.61
N TYR A 96 -13.74 6.66 1.70
CA TYR A 96 -13.79 7.54 0.53
C TYR A 96 -12.57 7.36 -0.37
N THR A 97 -11.35 7.38 0.20
CA THR A 97 -10.12 7.18 -0.57
C THR A 97 -10.05 5.78 -1.18
N ILE A 98 -10.48 4.73 -0.48
CA ILE A 98 -10.52 3.37 -1.02
C ILE A 98 -11.44 3.32 -2.25
N VAL A 99 -12.67 3.84 -2.14
CA VAL A 99 -13.64 3.84 -3.24
C VAL A 99 -13.10 4.61 -4.45
N LEU A 100 -12.54 5.80 -4.24
CA LEU A 100 -11.98 6.59 -5.34
C LEU A 100 -10.81 5.89 -6.05
N ASN A 101 -9.91 5.27 -5.28
CA ASN A 101 -8.81 4.50 -5.84
C ASN A 101 -9.31 3.26 -6.60
N SER A 102 -10.32 2.57 -6.07
CA SER A 102 -10.96 1.44 -6.74
C SER A 102 -11.63 1.84 -8.06
N ILE A 103 -12.36 2.96 -8.10
CA ILE A 103 -12.96 3.48 -9.35
C ILE A 103 -11.87 3.84 -10.35
N SER A 104 -10.80 4.49 -9.90
CA SER A 104 -9.65 4.85 -10.76
C SER A 104 -9.00 3.61 -11.37
N ALA A 105 -8.85 2.54 -10.59
CA ALA A 105 -8.34 1.26 -11.07
C ALA A 105 -9.30 0.59 -12.08
N ALA A 106 -10.61 0.65 -11.82
CA ALA A 106 -11.62 0.10 -12.73
C ALA A 106 -11.62 0.82 -14.09
N ILE A 107 -11.53 2.15 -14.10
CA ILE A 107 -11.45 2.95 -15.35
C ILE A 107 -10.21 2.57 -16.16
N ARG A 108 -9.06 2.37 -15.51
CA ARG A 108 -7.82 1.92 -16.18
C ARG A 108 -8.00 0.55 -16.86
N GLY A 109 -8.63 -0.40 -16.17
CA GLY A 109 -8.89 -1.73 -16.74
C GLY A 109 -9.91 -1.70 -17.89
N TRP A 110 -10.94 -0.86 -17.78
CA TRP A 110 -11.91 -0.63 -18.84
C TRP A 110 -11.24 -0.08 -20.10
N ASP A 111 -10.43 0.97 -19.97
CA ASP A 111 -9.75 1.62 -21.10
C ASP A 111 -8.81 0.66 -21.85
N GLN A 112 -8.06 -0.17 -21.11
CA GLN A 112 -7.20 -1.19 -21.70
C GLN A 112 -8.00 -2.22 -22.51
N THR A 113 -9.12 -2.69 -21.96
CA THR A 113 -9.95 -3.71 -22.59
C THR A 113 -10.71 -3.14 -23.80
N GLY A 114 -11.19 -1.90 -23.70
CA GLY A 114 -11.83 -1.17 -24.79
C GLY A 114 -10.89 -0.94 -25.96
N SER A 115 -9.66 -0.47 -25.70
CA SER A 115 -8.63 -0.26 -26.72
C SER A 115 -8.24 -1.57 -27.41
N ASN A 116 -8.06 -2.66 -26.66
CA ASN A 116 -7.79 -3.99 -27.23
C ASN A 116 -8.94 -4.48 -28.12
N GLY A 117 -10.20 -4.23 -27.72
CA GLY A 117 -11.37 -4.59 -28.52
C GLY A 117 -11.47 -3.77 -29.81
N ALA A 118 -11.22 -2.47 -29.75
CA ALA A 118 -11.20 -1.59 -30.93
C ALA A 118 -10.09 -1.99 -31.92
N ASN A 119 -8.93 -2.45 -31.42
CA ASN A 119 -7.79 -2.85 -32.22
C ASN A 119 -8.09 -3.99 -33.22
N LEU A 120 -9.20 -4.72 -33.06
CA LEU A 120 -9.64 -5.79 -33.96
C LEU A 120 -10.35 -5.30 -35.23
N THR A 121 -10.92 -4.10 -35.20
CA THR A 121 -11.82 -3.63 -36.26
C THR A 121 -11.51 -2.22 -36.76
N PHE A 122 -10.83 -1.40 -35.95
CA PHE A 122 -10.58 -0.01 -36.31
C PHE A 122 -9.70 0.12 -37.55
N ASP A 123 -8.73 -0.77 -37.74
CA ASP A 123 -7.78 -0.69 -38.85
C ASP A 123 -8.51 -0.81 -40.21
N VAL A 124 -9.47 -1.74 -40.30
CA VAL A 124 -10.34 -1.89 -41.47
C VAL A 124 -11.32 -0.71 -41.60
N GLN A 125 -11.92 -0.25 -40.51
CA GLN A 125 -12.90 0.85 -40.52
C GLN A 125 -12.30 2.19 -40.96
N PHE A 126 -11.05 2.47 -40.57
CA PHE A 126 -10.32 3.67 -40.95
C PHE A 126 -9.55 3.53 -42.27
N GLY A 127 -9.70 2.41 -42.98
CA GLY A 127 -9.06 2.18 -44.27
C GLY A 127 -7.54 2.00 -44.19
N ILE A 128 -7.03 1.56 -43.04
CA ILE A 128 -5.61 1.31 -42.74
C ILE A 128 -5.37 -0.15 -42.33
N PRO A 129 -5.81 -1.16 -43.11
CA PRO A 129 -5.63 -2.57 -42.76
C PRO A 129 -4.15 -2.87 -42.52
N ASN A 130 -3.85 -3.56 -41.42
CA ASN A 130 -2.47 -3.81 -40.99
C ASN A 130 -2.04 -5.29 -41.13
N ASN A 131 -2.94 -6.16 -41.60
CA ASN A 131 -2.72 -7.59 -41.77
C ASN A 131 -3.18 -8.09 -43.16
N SER A 132 -2.47 -9.09 -43.69
CA SER A 132 -2.85 -9.79 -44.92
C SER A 132 -4.09 -10.66 -44.68
N PRO A 133 -5.06 -10.77 -45.62
CA PRO A 133 -5.03 -10.34 -47.03
C PRO A 133 -5.63 -8.96 -47.32
N GLN A 134 -6.05 -8.20 -46.29
CA GLN A 134 -6.74 -6.92 -46.48
C GLN A 134 -5.82 -5.80 -47.00
N CYS A 135 -4.50 -5.98 -46.87
CA CYS A 135 -3.50 -5.05 -47.37
C CYS A 135 -3.20 -5.28 -48.87
N PRO A 136 -3.14 -4.23 -49.69
CA PRO A 136 -2.83 -4.34 -51.13
C PRO A 136 -1.38 -4.77 -51.42
N ASP A 137 -0.43 -4.42 -50.54
CA ASP A 137 0.98 -4.76 -50.70
C ASP A 137 1.69 -4.93 -49.34
N PRO A 138 2.80 -5.71 -49.27
CA PRO A 138 3.54 -5.96 -48.03
C PRO A 138 4.19 -4.72 -47.40
N GLU A 139 4.48 -3.66 -48.17
CA GLU A 139 5.12 -2.44 -47.67
C GLU A 139 4.11 -1.52 -46.98
N THR A 140 2.94 -1.34 -47.58
CA THR A 140 1.79 -0.65 -47.00
C THR A 140 1.31 -1.36 -45.73
N CYS A 141 1.34 -2.69 -45.71
CA CYS A 141 1.05 -3.48 -44.51
C CYS A 141 1.97 -3.10 -43.34
N LYS A 142 3.30 -3.08 -43.57
CA LYS A 142 4.28 -2.65 -42.55
C LYS A 142 4.05 -1.21 -42.12
N ARG A 143 3.79 -0.30 -43.06
CA ARG A 143 3.51 1.11 -42.73
C ARG A 143 2.27 1.24 -41.83
N ASN A 144 1.20 0.55 -42.15
CA ASN A 144 -0.04 0.57 -41.39
C ASN A 144 0.14 -0.05 -40.00
N GLN A 145 0.95 -1.09 -39.85
CA GLN A 145 1.33 -1.64 -38.53
C GLN A 145 2.03 -0.60 -37.65
N TRP A 146 2.94 0.19 -38.21
CA TRP A 146 3.57 1.29 -37.46
C TRP A 146 2.57 2.36 -37.03
N ILE A 147 1.63 2.72 -37.91
CA ILE A 147 0.57 3.70 -37.61
C ILE A 147 -0.31 3.19 -36.47
N VAL A 148 -0.78 1.93 -36.55
CA VAL A 148 -1.59 1.29 -35.51
C VAL A 148 -0.83 1.17 -34.20
N GLY A 149 0.44 0.76 -34.24
CA GLY A 149 1.31 0.70 -33.07
C GLY A 149 1.49 2.06 -32.40
N PHE A 150 1.64 3.13 -33.17
CA PHE A 150 1.74 4.49 -32.66
C PHE A 150 0.44 4.96 -31.99
N ILE A 151 -0.72 4.67 -32.61
CA ILE A 151 -2.03 5.00 -32.03
C ILE A 151 -2.20 4.33 -30.66
N ASN A 152 -1.89 3.03 -30.56
CA ASN A 152 -1.96 2.28 -29.30
C ASN A 152 -0.95 2.77 -28.24
N ALA A 153 0.19 3.32 -28.66
CA ALA A 153 1.20 3.89 -27.77
C ALA A 153 0.86 5.31 -27.29
N THR A 154 -0.02 6.03 -27.99
CA THR A 154 -0.33 7.45 -27.74
C THR A 154 -0.82 7.74 -26.31
N PRO A 155 -1.71 6.93 -25.70
CA PRO A 155 -2.11 7.14 -24.29
C PRO A 155 -0.92 7.08 -23.34
N TYR A 156 0.00 6.13 -23.51
CA TYR A 156 1.18 5.98 -22.67
C TYR A 156 2.17 7.13 -22.84
N ILE A 157 2.38 7.59 -24.07
CA ILE A 157 3.21 8.76 -24.36
C ILE A 157 2.62 10.00 -23.68
N THR A 158 1.31 10.18 -23.78
CA THR A 158 0.60 11.32 -23.16
C THR A 158 0.73 11.29 -21.63
N ILE A 159 0.56 10.13 -21.01
CA ILE A 159 0.73 9.95 -19.56
C ILE A 159 2.17 10.27 -19.14
N CYS A 160 3.16 9.83 -19.92
CA CYS A 160 4.57 10.12 -19.66
C CYS A 160 4.83 11.64 -19.66
N LEU A 161 4.37 12.35 -20.70
CA LEU A 161 4.54 13.80 -20.82
C LEU A 161 3.83 14.56 -19.70
N LEU A 162 2.59 14.22 -19.38
CA LEU A 162 1.83 14.87 -18.31
C LEU A 162 2.47 14.65 -16.94
N ARG A 163 2.96 13.43 -16.67
CA ARG A 163 3.65 13.13 -15.41
C ARG A 163 4.92 13.95 -15.25
N VAL A 164 5.71 14.10 -16.31
CA VAL A 164 6.92 14.91 -16.30
C VAL A 164 6.57 16.37 -15.98
N ILE A 165 5.57 16.94 -16.66
CA ILE A 165 5.13 18.33 -16.44
C ILE A 165 4.68 18.56 -14.99
N PHE A 166 3.87 17.65 -14.43
CA PHE A 166 3.40 17.76 -13.04
C PHE A 166 4.51 17.63 -12.00
N LEU A 167 5.51 16.78 -12.23
CA LEU A 167 6.66 16.63 -11.33
C LEU A 167 7.49 17.92 -11.29
N PHE A 168 7.75 18.53 -12.45
CA PHE A 168 8.43 19.82 -12.51
C PHE A 168 7.64 20.93 -11.81
N TYR A 169 6.31 20.93 -11.88
CA TYR A 169 5.49 21.93 -11.22
C TYR A 169 5.52 21.80 -9.69
N ILE A 170 5.54 20.57 -9.16
CA ILE A 170 5.58 20.32 -7.71
C ILE A 170 6.96 20.68 -7.12
N GLN A 171 8.06 20.40 -7.81
CA GLN A 171 9.42 20.75 -7.37
C GLN A 171 9.78 22.24 -7.47
N VAL A 172 8.94 23.04 -8.13
CA VAL A 172 9.10 24.51 -8.20
C VAL A 172 8.21 25.21 -7.16
N ILE A 173 7.17 24.54 -6.67
CA ILE A 173 6.23 25.10 -5.68
C ILE A 173 6.60 24.71 -4.24
N PHE A 174 7.41 23.66 -4.04
CA PHE A 174 8.01 23.25 -2.77
C PHE A 174 9.52 23.20 -2.87
#